data_AF-A0AAJ4XE42-F1
#
_entry.id   AF-A0AAJ4XE42-F1
#
_cell.length_a   1.000
_cell.length_b   1.000
_cell.length_c   1.000
_cell.angle_alpha   90.00
_cell.angle_beta   90.00
_cell.angle_gamma   90.00
#
_symmetry.space_group_name_H-M   'P 1'
#
loop_
_entity.id
_entity.type
_entity.pdbx_description
1 polymer ?
#
loop_
_entity_poly.entity_id
_entity_poly.type
_entity_poly.pdbx_seq_one_letter_code
_entity_poly.pdbx_strand_id
1 'polypeptide(L)'
;MKSYFNLQFKIICRSMKDFGLPWLLIFPSILLVYTALFYLLQLYPYWAAYLIFLLNFQALFSLAEYNRNDFLKLTFNNLDYYLIRMLENLIISLGTVILFILHAKFDLALLLLAIGILFVFVSTNSLWSRTIPTPFKKYPFEFIIGFRKTWLLLLILYVLAYIGLAYGNQNLALFCMFCICICTSLYYQVIEPNLILWNQNRKPVAFLNHKFKRGIFQLSLLLLPILIPLVALFPHDISKALIVWGLGLFLIPFVISLKYAVFPRKVNVAEGVILGLCLMFYPLVLFIIPYYYFKAIQNLKTVQ
;
A
#
# COMPACT_ATOMS: atom_id res chain seq x y z
N MET A 1 6.15 7.09 -29.61
CA MET A 1 6.51 7.84 -28.36
C MET A 1 5.57 9.01 -28.03
N LYS A 2 5.38 10.03 -28.89
CA LYS A 2 4.54 11.22 -28.57
C LYS A 2 3.09 10.89 -28.21
N SER A 3 2.46 9.96 -28.94
CA SER A 3 1.10 9.49 -28.68
C SER A 3 0.95 8.86 -27.29
N TYR A 4 1.96 8.09 -26.86
CA TYR A 4 2.00 7.47 -25.55
C TYR A 4 2.05 8.48 -24.40
N PHE A 5 2.97 9.44 -24.44
CA PHE A 5 3.06 10.47 -23.40
C PHE A 5 1.82 11.37 -23.36
N ASN A 6 1.22 11.69 -24.52
CA ASN A 6 -0.07 12.39 -24.58
C ASN A 6 -1.20 11.57 -23.93
N LEU A 7 -1.21 10.25 -24.12
CA LEU A 7 -2.17 9.36 -23.49
C LEU A 7 -1.96 9.30 -21.97
N GLN A 8 -0.71 9.18 -21.51
CA GLN A 8 -0.39 9.23 -20.08
C GLN A 8 -0.83 10.55 -19.43
N PHE A 9 -0.56 11.68 -20.10
CA PHE A 9 -1.03 12.99 -19.62
C PHE A 9 -2.56 13.07 -19.55
N LYS A 10 -3.28 12.54 -20.55
CA LYS A 10 -4.75 12.48 -20.53
C LYS A 10 -5.28 11.59 -19.39
N ILE A 11 -4.62 10.46 -19.10
CA ILE A 11 -4.98 9.60 -17.97
C ILE A 11 -4.83 10.36 -16.66
N ILE A 12 -3.70 11.05 -16.45
CA ILE A 12 -3.46 11.85 -15.25
C ILE A 12 -4.50 12.96 -15.12
N CYS A 13 -4.76 13.72 -16.19
CA CYS A 13 -5.78 14.77 -16.19
C CYS A 13 -7.17 14.24 -15.86
N ARG A 14 -7.54 13.08 -16.40
CA ARG A 14 -8.81 12.42 -16.09
C ARG A 14 -8.86 11.97 -14.63
N SER A 15 -7.79 11.40 -14.10
CA SER A 15 -7.72 10.98 -12.70
C SER A 15 -7.92 12.13 -11.71
N MET A 16 -7.40 13.33 -12.04
CA MET A 16 -7.63 14.53 -11.23
C MET A 16 -9.07 15.02 -11.31
N LYS A 17 -9.68 14.98 -12.50
CA LYS A 17 -11.11 15.29 -12.66
C LYS A 17 -11.99 14.32 -11.90
N ASP A 18 -11.65 13.03 -11.92
CA ASP A 18 -12.36 11.99 -11.16
C ASP A 18 -12.18 12.17 -9.64
N PHE A 19 -11.06 12.76 -9.20
CA PHE A 19 -10.82 13.17 -7.81
C PHE A 19 -11.63 14.44 -7.43
N GLY A 20 -12.19 15.16 -8.41
CA GLY A 20 -12.94 16.40 -8.20
C GLY A 20 -12.07 17.66 -8.17
N LEU A 21 -10.80 17.57 -8.57
CA LEU A 21 -9.89 18.71 -8.65
C LEU A 21 -9.60 19.11 -10.11
N PRO A 22 -9.41 20.42 -10.39
CA PRO A 22 -8.93 20.86 -11.70
C PRO A 22 -7.50 20.33 -11.97
N TRP A 23 -7.23 19.98 -13.23
CA TRP A 23 -5.94 19.41 -13.65
C TRP A 23 -4.75 20.35 -13.39
N LEU A 24 -4.98 21.67 -13.35
CA LEU A 24 -3.95 22.67 -13.06
C LEU A 24 -3.33 22.52 -11.67
N LEU A 25 -4.03 21.90 -10.71
CA LEU A 25 -3.52 21.67 -9.35
C LEU A 25 -2.44 20.58 -9.26
N ILE A 26 -2.15 19.87 -10.34
CA ILE A 26 -1.04 18.90 -10.40
C ILE A 26 0.30 19.60 -10.15
N PHE A 27 0.54 20.76 -10.77
CA PHE A 27 1.82 21.47 -10.62
C PHE A 27 2.08 21.99 -9.19
N PRO A 28 1.15 22.73 -8.54
CA PRO A 28 1.36 23.18 -7.17
C PRO A 28 1.41 22.01 -6.17
N SER A 29 0.68 20.91 -6.40
CA SER A 29 0.78 19.73 -5.52
C SER A 29 2.14 19.04 -5.61
N ILE A 30 2.71 18.88 -6.81
CA ILE A 30 4.08 18.37 -6.98
C ILE A 30 5.07 19.29 -6.27
N LEU A 31 4.97 20.61 -6.46
CA LEU A 31 5.86 21.58 -5.83
C LEU A 31 5.74 21.51 -4.30
N LEU A 32 4.52 21.45 -3.75
CA LEU A 32 4.28 21.30 -2.31
C LEU A 32 4.95 20.04 -1.77
N VAL A 33 4.78 18.89 -2.43
CA VAL A 33 5.43 17.62 -2.03
C VAL A 33 6.95 17.78 -1.98
N TYR A 34 7.57 18.34 -3.02
CA TYR A 34 9.02 18.54 -3.05
C TYR A 34 9.53 19.55 -2.00
N THR A 35 8.77 20.62 -1.72
CA THR A 35 9.11 21.55 -0.63
C THR A 35 9.03 20.89 0.75
N ALA A 36 8.02 20.04 0.98
CA ALA A 36 7.88 19.28 2.21
C ALA A 36 9.04 18.28 2.38
N LEU A 37 9.42 17.58 1.31
CA LEU A 37 10.56 16.66 1.31
C LEU A 37 11.89 17.39 1.58
N PHE A 38 12.07 18.58 1.00
CA PHE A 38 13.24 19.43 1.25
C PHE A 38 13.33 19.82 2.73
N TYR A 39 12.24 20.29 3.33
CA TYR A 39 12.20 20.64 4.75
C TYR A 39 12.42 19.42 5.67
N LEU A 40 11.86 18.26 5.31
CA LEU A 40 12.08 17.01 6.04
C LEU A 40 13.57 16.62 6.04
N LEU A 41 14.25 16.83 4.92
CA LEU A 41 15.68 16.55 4.77
C LEU A 41 16.56 17.55 5.55
N GLN A 42 16.11 18.79 5.74
CA GLN A 42 16.74 19.73 6.67
C GLN A 42 16.62 19.29 8.13
N LEU A 43 15.44 18.83 8.55
CA LEU A 43 15.20 18.42 9.94
C LEU A 43 15.92 17.11 10.31
N TYR A 44 15.91 16.12 9.42
CA TYR A 44 16.42 14.77 9.71
C TYR A 44 17.35 14.26 8.58
N PRO A 45 18.57 14.78 8.45
CA PRO A 45 19.39 14.63 7.25
C PRO A 45 19.76 13.19 6.86
N TYR A 46 19.83 12.26 7.83
CA TYR A 46 20.13 10.86 7.55
C TYR A 46 18.86 10.04 7.26
N TRP A 47 17.90 10.04 8.19
CA TRP A 47 16.67 9.25 8.06
C TRP A 47 15.78 9.73 6.90
N ALA A 48 15.69 11.03 6.68
CA ALA A 48 14.95 11.60 5.56
C ALA A 48 15.49 11.15 4.21
N ALA A 49 16.82 11.14 4.06
CA ALA A 49 17.47 10.78 2.81
C ALA A 49 17.17 9.31 2.44
N TYR A 50 17.25 8.39 3.41
CA TYR A 50 16.87 6.99 3.20
C TYR A 50 15.38 6.83 2.87
N LEU A 51 14.50 7.56 3.57
CA LEU A 51 13.06 7.51 3.30
C LEU A 51 12.73 8.02 1.90
N ILE A 52 13.28 9.16 1.48
CA ILE A 52 13.08 9.74 0.15
C ILE A 52 13.62 8.82 -0.94
N PHE A 53 14.79 8.22 -0.71
CA PHE A 53 15.35 7.22 -1.59
C PHE A 53 14.42 6.02 -1.75
N LEU A 54 13.89 5.48 -0.65
CA LEU A 54 12.98 4.34 -0.65
C LEU A 54 11.65 4.66 -1.35
N LEU A 55 11.10 5.87 -1.14
CA LEU A 55 9.91 6.33 -1.86
C LEU A 55 10.15 6.39 -3.38
N ASN A 56 11.31 6.89 -3.81
CA ASN A 56 11.64 6.93 -5.24
C ASN A 56 11.88 5.52 -5.81
N PHE A 57 12.56 4.65 -5.06
CA PHE A 57 12.72 3.23 -5.42
C PHE A 57 11.36 2.56 -5.62
N GLN A 58 10.39 2.79 -4.73
CA GLN A 58 9.04 2.26 -4.87
C GLN A 58 8.34 2.78 -6.14
N ALA A 59 8.53 4.06 -6.50
CA ALA A 59 8.00 4.62 -7.74
C ALA A 59 8.64 3.96 -8.98
N LEU A 60 9.96 3.78 -9.00
CA LEU A 60 10.67 3.05 -10.07
C LEU A 60 10.22 1.59 -10.17
N PHE A 61 10.03 0.92 -9.04
CA PHE A 61 9.53 -0.46 -8.99
C PHE A 61 8.13 -0.59 -9.60
N SER A 62 7.26 0.41 -9.39
CA SER A 62 5.92 0.45 -10.01
C SER A 62 5.98 0.57 -11.54
N LEU A 63 6.95 1.32 -12.09
CA LEU A 63 7.15 1.41 -13.53
C LEU A 63 7.61 0.09 -14.14
N ALA A 64 8.24 -0.78 -13.35
CA ALA A 64 8.73 -2.07 -13.79
C ALA A 64 7.66 -3.18 -13.84
N GLU A 65 6.39 -2.88 -13.52
CA GLU A 65 5.28 -3.84 -13.53
C GLU A 65 5.19 -4.66 -14.83
N TYR A 66 5.03 -5.98 -14.71
CA TYR A 66 4.98 -6.89 -15.86
C TYR A 66 3.93 -6.50 -16.89
N ASN A 67 2.66 -6.35 -16.50
CA ASN A 67 1.55 -6.09 -17.43
C ASN A 67 1.79 -4.82 -18.27
N ARG A 68 2.38 -3.81 -17.64
CA ARG A 68 2.73 -2.54 -18.27
C ARG A 68 3.89 -2.69 -19.24
N ASN A 69 4.94 -3.41 -18.83
CA ASN A 69 6.08 -3.70 -19.68
C ASN A 69 5.70 -4.58 -20.87
N ASP A 70 4.79 -5.54 -20.69
CA ASP A 70 4.29 -6.41 -21.75
C ASP A 70 3.47 -5.60 -22.76
N PHE A 71 2.60 -4.71 -22.28
CA PHE A 71 1.88 -3.76 -23.14
C PHE A 71 2.84 -2.89 -23.97
N LEU A 72 3.90 -2.35 -23.36
CA LEU A 72 4.88 -1.52 -24.09
C LEU A 72 5.66 -2.34 -25.12
N LYS A 73 6.05 -3.58 -24.80
CA LYS A 73 6.73 -4.48 -25.74
C LYS A 73 5.85 -4.90 -26.92
N LEU A 74 4.55 -5.07 -26.70
CA LEU A 74 3.59 -5.43 -27.75
C LEU A 74 3.25 -4.25 -28.68
N THR A 75 3.42 -3.01 -28.20
CA THR A 75 3.00 -1.80 -28.94
C THR A 75 4.14 -1.04 -29.61
N PHE A 76 5.37 -1.14 -29.09
CA PHE A 76 6.53 -0.40 -29.60
C PHE A 76 7.67 -1.31 -30.02
N ASN A 77 8.48 -0.84 -30.97
CA ASN A 77 9.74 -1.49 -31.33
C ASN A 77 10.71 -1.50 -30.15
N ASN A 78 11.68 -2.42 -30.15
CA ASN A 78 12.64 -2.59 -29.05
C ASN A 78 13.39 -1.30 -28.68
N LEU A 79 13.80 -0.49 -29.66
CA LEU A 79 14.50 0.79 -29.39
C LEU A 79 13.58 1.79 -28.69
N ASP A 80 12.38 2.01 -29.23
CA ASP A 80 11.36 2.88 -28.67
C ASP A 80 10.95 2.44 -27.25
N TYR A 81 10.85 1.14 -27.01
CA TYR A 81 10.56 0.55 -25.71
C TYR A 81 11.59 0.98 -24.66
N TYR A 82 12.89 0.76 -24.92
CA TYR A 82 13.94 1.12 -23.96
C TYR A 82 14.07 2.64 -23.79
N LEU A 83 13.88 3.43 -24.85
CA LEU A 83 13.87 4.88 -24.78
C LEU A 83 12.71 5.41 -23.90
N ILE A 84 11.49 4.88 -24.08
CA ILE A 84 10.35 5.24 -23.23
C ILE A 84 10.67 4.93 -21.76
N ARG A 85 11.19 3.73 -21.47
CA ARG A 85 11.53 3.34 -20.09
C ARG A 85 12.61 4.21 -19.46
N MET A 86 13.67 4.54 -20.22
CA MET A 86 14.71 5.46 -19.77
C MET A 86 14.12 6.84 -19.45
N LEU A 87 13.29 7.39 -20.34
CA LEU A 87 12.68 8.70 -20.14
C LEU A 87 11.75 8.72 -18.92
N GLU A 88 10.95 7.68 -18.72
CA GLU A 88 10.07 7.58 -17.55
C GLU A 88 10.84 7.49 -16.24
N ASN A 89 11.85 6.62 -16.18
CA ASN A 89 12.68 6.46 -14.99
C ASN A 89 13.43 7.78 -14.68
N LEU A 90 13.92 8.48 -15.70
CA LEU A 90 14.52 9.80 -15.55
C LEU A 90 13.52 10.83 -15.03
N ILE A 91 12.33 10.96 -15.63
CA ILE A 91 11.32 11.93 -15.19
C ILE A 91 10.93 11.72 -13.71
N ILE A 92 10.79 10.47 -13.27
CA ILE A 92 10.45 10.15 -11.87
C ILE A 92 11.62 10.40 -10.91
N SER A 93 12.85 10.11 -11.32
CA SER A 93 14.04 10.24 -10.45
C SER A 93 14.64 11.65 -10.45
N LEU A 94 14.37 12.47 -11.46
CA LEU A 94 15.03 13.77 -11.64
C LEU A 94 14.80 14.71 -10.44
N GLY A 95 13.57 14.81 -9.94
CA GLY A 95 13.27 15.68 -8.81
C GLY A 95 14.00 15.28 -7.52
N THR A 96 14.12 13.99 -7.24
CA THR A 96 14.81 13.48 -6.04
C THR A 96 16.33 13.54 -6.18
N VAL A 97 16.86 13.36 -7.38
CA VAL A 97 18.28 13.58 -7.68
C VAL A 97 18.66 15.04 -7.43
N ILE A 98 17.85 16.00 -7.91
CA ILE A 98 18.07 17.43 -7.63
C ILE A 98 18.06 17.70 -6.12
N LEU A 99 17.08 17.16 -5.39
CA LEU A 99 17.02 17.31 -3.93
C LEU A 99 18.30 16.80 -3.24
N PHE A 100 18.79 15.62 -3.62
CA PHE A 100 20.00 15.05 -3.01
C PHE A 100 21.26 15.84 -3.34
N ILE A 101 21.38 16.39 -4.56
CA ILE A 101 22.49 17.26 -4.95
C ILE A 101 22.48 18.55 -4.12
N LEU A 102 21.31 19.18 -3.94
CA LEU A 102 21.17 20.42 -3.14
C LEU A 102 21.61 20.23 -1.68
N HIS A 103 21.47 19.02 -1.14
CA HIS A 103 21.89 18.67 0.23
C HIS A 103 23.24 17.93 0.30
N ALA A 104 24.03 17.96 -0.77
CA ALA A 104 25.36 17.33 -0.87
C ALA A 104 25.38 15.81 -0.57
N LYS A 105 24.27 15.10 -0.83
CA LYS A 105 24.15 13.63 -0.69
C LYS A 105 24.42 12.93 -2.03
N PHE A 106 25.61 13.11 -2.57
CA PHE A 106 25.98 12.63 -3.91
C PHE A 106 25.93 11.11 -4.05
N ASP A 107 26.31 10.35 -3.01
CA ASP A 107 26.32 8.89 -3.04
C ASP A 107 24.93 8.30 -3.32
N LEU A 108 23.90 8.82 -2.62
CA LEU A 108 22.52 8.39 -2.79
C LEU A 108 21.94 8.82 -4.15
N ALA A 109 22.33 9.98 -4.66
CA ALA A 109 21.93 10.44 -5.99
C ALA A 109 22.48 9.53 -7.09
N LEU A 110 23.77 9.17 -7.00
CA LEU A 110 24.41 8.27 -7.97
C LEU A 110 23.84 6.86 -7.89
N LEU A 111 23.63 6.35 -6.68
CA LEU A 111 22.96 5.06 -6.44
C LEU A 111 21.56 5.04 -7.07
N LEU A 112 20.78 6.12 -6.91
CA LEU A 112 19.43 6.21 -7.44
C LEU A 112 19.42 6.22 -8.98
N LEU A 113 20.35 6.94 -9.62
CA LEU A 113 20.51 6.92 -11.07
C LEU A 113 20.91 5.54 -11.59
N ALA A 114 21.86 4.88 -10.93
CA ALA A 114 22.27 3.52 -11.26
C ALA A 114 21.08 2.54 -11.18
N ILE A 115 20.28 2.63 -10.11
CA ILE A 115 19.06 1.85 -9.95
C ILE A 115 18.03 2.19 -11.04
N GLY A 116 17.86 3.46 -11.36
CA GLY A 116 16.98 3.91 -12.46
C GLY A 116 17.35 3.26 -13.79
N ILE A 117 18.64 3.13 -14.10
CA ILE A 117 19.13 2.44 -15.29
C ILE A 117 18.88 0.93 -15.20
N LEU A 118 19.17 0.29 -14.06
CA LEU A 118 18.92 -1.15 -13.87
C LEU A 118 17.43 -1.50 -14.07
N PHE A 119 16.53 -0.67 -13.55
CA PHE A 119 15.09 -0.84 -13.72
C PHE A 119 14.59 -0.68 -15.15
N VAL A 120 15.40 -0.19 -16.10
CA VAL A 120 15.05 -0.21 -17.53
C VAL A 120 15.12 -1.62 -18.13
N PHE A 121 15.98 -2.48 -17.58
CA PHE A 121 16.18 -3.83 -18.08
C PHE A 121 15.37 -4.86 -17.29
N VAL A 122 15.02 -4.57 -16.04
CA VAL A 122 14.24 -5.45 -15.19
C VAL A 122 12.75 -5.23 -15.41
N SER A 123 12.00 -6.30 -15.66
CA SER A 123 10.55 -6.31 -15.49
C SER A 123 10.21 -7.16 -14.27
N THR A 124 9.29 -6.70 -13.43
CA THR A 124 8.78 -7.45 -12.27
C THR A 124 7.85 -8.55 -12.76
N ASN A 125 8.44 -9.56 -13.39
CA ASN A 125 7.72 -10.80 -13.59
C ASN A 125 7.37 -11.36 -12.20
N SER A 126 6.27 -12.10 -12.09
CA SER A 126 6.02 -12.89 -10.88
C SER A 126 7.13 -13.93 -10.78
N LEU A 127 8.26 -13.57 -10.15
CA LEU A 127 9.40 -14.46 -9.90
C LEU A 127 8.92 -15.72 -9.15
N TRP A 128 7.75 -15.66 -8.53
CA TRP A 128 7.16 -16.65 -7.65
C TRP A 128 5.76 -17.06 -8.13
N SER A 129 5.71 -17.85 -9.21
CA SER A 129 4.47 -18.55 -9.64
C SER A 129 4.13 -19.75 -8.76
N ARG A 130 5.02 -20.12 -7.81
CA ARG A 130 4.83 -21.27 -6.93
C ARG A 130 3.82 -20.95 -5.85
N THR A 131 2.74 -21.72 -5.78
CA THR A 131 1.67 -21.54 -4.80
C THR A 131 2.16 -21.90 -3.39
N ILE A 132 2.46 -20.88 -2.58
CA ILE A 132 2.79 -21.06 -1.17
C ILE A 132 1.52 -21.54 -0.42
N PRO A 133 1.62 -22.55 0.46
CA PRO A 133 0.51 -22.93 1.32
C PRO A 133 0.18 -21.78 2.28
N THR A 134 -1.08 -21.35 2.28
CA THR A 134 -1.56 -20.27 3.14
C THR A 134 -2.45 -20.85 4.25
N PRO A 135 -2.43 -20.29 5.48
CA PRO A 135 -3.31 -20.75 6.57
C PRO A 135 -4.80 -20.45 6.30
N PHE A 136 -5.11 -19.62 5.29
CA PHE A 136 -6.44 -19.10 5.02
C PHE A 136 -7.24 -19.86 3.94
N LYS A 137 -6.84 -21.07 3.55
CA LYS A 137 -7.44 -21.82 2.41
C LYS A 137 -8.96 -22.00 2.49
N LYS A 138 -9.52 -22.13 3.70
CA LYS A 138 -10.96 -22.38 3.92
C LYS A 138 -11.86 -21.22 3.45
N TYR A 139 -11.32 -19.99 3.43
CA TYR A 139 -12.09 -18.81 3.08
C TYR A 139 -11.34 -18.02 1.99
N PRO A 140 -11.78 -18.14 0.72
CA PRO A 140 -11.03 -17.58 -0.40
C PRO A 140 -11.11 -16.06 -0.47
N PHE A 141 -10.18 -15.51 -1.26
CA PHE A 141 -10.04 -14.13 -1.69
C PHE A 141 -9.00 -13.27 -0.94
N GLU A 142 -9.38 -12.39 -0.02
CA GLU A 142 -8.53 -11.26 0.41
C GLU A 142 -7.21 -11.68 1.06
N PHE A 143 -7.29 -12.43 2.17
CA PHE A 143 -6.10 -12.84 2.91
C PHE A 143 -5.24 -13.85 2.16
N ILE A 144 -5.79 -14.64 1.23
CA ILE A 144 -5.00 -15.58 0.42
C ILE A 144 -4.16 -14.79 -0.59
N ILE A 145 -4.79 -13.89 -1.35
CA ILE A 145 -4.12 -13.07 -2.36
C ILE A 145 -3.10 -12.15 -1.67
N GLY A 146 -3.53 -11.49 -0.60
CA GLY A 146 -2.71 -10.61 0.21
C GLY A 146 -1.47 -11.30 0.77
N PHE A 147 -1.66 -12.39 1.52
CA PHE A 147 -0.56 -13.15 2.13
C PHE A 147 0.45 -13.66 1.10
N ARG A 148 -0.01 -14.11 -0.07
CA ARG A 148 0.90 -14.54 -1.15
C ARG A 148 1.73 -13.39 -1.72
N LYS A 149 1.19 -12.17 -1.76
CA LYS A 149 1.91 -10.99 -2.25
C LYS A 149 2.94 -10.48 -1.23
N THR A 150 2.67 -10.63 0.06
CA THR A 150 3.44 -10.01 1.15
C THR A 150 4.18 -11.01 2.03
N TRP A 151 4.24 -12.30 1.65
CA TRP A 151 4.84 -13.36 2.46
C TRP A 151 6.28 -13.00 2.92
N LEU A 152 7.09 -12.40 2.04
CA LEU A 152 8.47 -12.00 2.34
C LEU A 152 8.51 -10.88 3.39
N LEU A 153 7.63 -9.89 3.23
CA LEU A 153 7.49 -8.78 4.18
C LEU A 153 7.07 -9.30 5.54
N LEU A 154 6.08 -10.22 5.59
CA LEU A 154 5.64 -10.85 6.84
C LEU A 154 6.78 -11.62 7.51
N LEU A 155 7.57 -12.37 6.75
CA LEU A 155 8.75 -13.09 7.28
C LEU A 155 9.76 -12.12 7.89
N ILE A 156 10.11 -11.03 7.19
CA ILE A 156 11.03 -10.01 7.70
C ILE A 156 10.48 -9.39 8.99
N LEU A 157 9.19 -9.06 9.03
CA LEU A 157 8.55 -8.49 10.22
C LEU A 157 8.55 -9.47 11.41
N TYR A 158 8.33 -10.76 11.19
CA TYR A 158 8.41 -11.77 12.26
C TYR A 158 9.83 -11.93 12.79
N VAL A 159 10.83 -11.97 11.91
CA VAL A 159 12.24 -12.06 12.30
C VAL A 159 12.66 -10.82 13.08
N LEU A 160 12.32 -9.63 12.60
CA LEU A 160 12.60 -8.36 13.30
C LEU A 160 11.91 -8.29 14.67
N ALA A 161 10.66 -8.75 14.76
CA ALA A 161 9.94 -8.82 16.03
C ALA A 161 10.64 -9.76 17.03
N TYR A 162 11.09 -10.94 16.57
CA TYR A 162 11.81 -11.89 17.42
C TYR A 162 13.17 -11.35 17.88
N ILE A 163 13.92 -10.70 16.99
CA ILE A 163 15.17 -9.99 17.35
C ILE A 163 14.86 -8.91 18.39
N GLY A 164 13.82 -8.11 18.18
CA GLY A 164 13.38 -7.09 19.13
C GLY A 164 13.11 -7.68 20.52
N LEU A 165 12.37 -8.79 20.59
CA LEU A 165 12.08 -9.48 21.85
C LEU A 165 13.35 -10.07 22.50
N ALA A 166 14.24 -10.67 21.71
CA ALA A 166 15.48 -11.28 22.21
C ALA A 166 16.44 -10.24 22.83
N TYR A 167 16.50 -9.03 22.27
CA TYR A 167 17.32 -7.92 22.78
C TYR A 167 16.57 -7.03 23.79
N GLY A 168 15.38 -7.42 24.26
CA GLY A 168 14.59 -6.65 25.21
C GLY A 168 13.96 -5.36 24.65
N ASN A 169 13.99 -5.17 23.34
CA ASN A 169 13.35 -4.03 22.67
C ASN A 169 11.91 -4.37 22.24
N GLN A 170 10.99 -4.22 23.17
CA GLN A 170 9.56 -4.46 22.95
C GLN A 170 8.94 -3.51 21.92
N ASN A 171 9.42 -2.26 21.86
CA ASN A 171 8.90 -1.25 20.94
C ASN A 171 9.09 -1.69 19.48
N LEU A 172 10.19 -2.38 19.17
CA LEU A 172 10.41 -2.94 17.84
C LEU A 172 9.39 -4.03 17.50
N ALA A 173 9.05 -4.90 18.46
CA ALA A 173 8.03 -5.92 18.26
C ALA A 173 6.63 -5.32 18.07
N LEU A 174 6.27 -4.31 18.87
CA LEU A 174 5.01 -3.56 18.72
C LEU A 174 4.92 -2.83 17.38
N PHE A 175 6.03 -2.25 16.92
CA PHE A 175 6.12 -1.63 15.60
C PHE A 175 5.90 -2.65 14.47
N CYS A 176 6.49 -3.84 14.58
CA CYS A 176 6.27 -4.92 13.62
C CYS A 176 4.80 -5.38 13.61
N MET A 177 4.16 -5.51 14.78
CA MET A 177 2.72 -5.80 14.87
C MET A 177 1.88 -4.73 14.17
N PHE A 178 2.17 -3.46 14.39
CA PHE A 178 1.48 -2.36 13.73
C PHE A 178 1.65 -2.39 12.20
N CYS A 179 2.86 -2.71 11.72
CA CYS A 179 3.13 -2.91 10.29
C CYS A 179 2.30 -4.07 9.70
N ILE A 180 2.10 -5.16 10.45
CA ILE A 180 1.22 -6.27 10.04
C ILE A 180 -0.24 -5.81 9.94
N CYS A 181 -0.73 -5.00 10.89
CA CYS A 181 -2.07 -4.40 10.81
C CYS A 181 -2.25 -3.54 9.56
N ILE A 182 -1.27 -2.69 9.22
CA ILE A 182 -1.31 -1.90 7.98
C ILE A 182 -1.27 -2.83 6.76
N CYS A 183 -0.34 -3.79 6.72
CA CYS A 183 -0.17 -4.72 5.60
C CYS A 183 -1.47 -5.48 5.29
N THR A 184 -2.12 -6.03 6.32
CA THR A 184 -3.39 -6.77 6.16
C THR A 184 -4.55 -5.89 5.71
N SER A 185 -4.56 -4.60 6.10
CA SER A 185 -5.56 -3.66 5.60
C SER A 185 -5.48 -3.45 4.09
N LEU A 186 -4.26 -3.45 3.53
CA LEU A 186 -4.02 -3.29 2.10
C LEU A 186 -4.53 -4.48 1.28
N TYR A 187 -4.80 -5.64 1.90
CA TYR A 187 -5.34 -6.81 1.19
C TYR A 187 -6.76 -6.57 0.65
N TYR A 188 -7.48 -5.60 1.22
CA TYR A 188 -8.83 -5.25 0.81
C TYR A 188 -8.89 -4.29 -0.39
N GLN A 189 -7.75 -3.87 -0.95
CA GLN A 189 -7.73 -3.02 -2.15
C GLN A 189 -8.21 -3.74 -3.42
N VAL A 190 -8.17 -5.07 -3.45
CA VAL A 190 -8.61 -5.87 -4.60
C VAL A 190 -10.13 -6.08 -4.52
N ILE A 191 -10.82 -5.68 -5.60
CA ILE A 191 -12.27 -5.88 -5.76
C ILE A 191 -12.57 -7.36 -6.03
N GLU A 192 -13.64 -7.85 -5.41
CA GLU A 192 -14.18 -9.18 -5.67
C GLU A 192 -14.99 -9.21 -6.97
N PRO A 193 -14.81 -10.22 -7.84
CA PRO A 193 -15.69 -10.42 -8.98
C PRO A 193 -17.14 -10.65 -8.53
N ASN A 194 -18.10 -10.12 -9.29
CA ASN A 194 -19.53 -10.18 -8.98
C ASN A 194 -20.02 -11.62 -8.69
N LEU A 195 -19.48 -12.61 -9.40
CA LEU A 195 -19.77 -14.03 -9.20
C LEU A 195 -19.55 -14.49 -7.75
N ILE A 196 -18.48 -14.03 -7.10
CA ILE A 196 -18.20 -14.38 -5.68
C ILE A 196 -19.23 -13.73 -4.76
N LEU A 197 -19.68 -12.52 -5.08
CA LEU A 197 -20.66 -11.79 -4.29
C LEU A 197 -22.06 -12.42 -4.40
N TRP A 198 -22.46 -12.80 -5.61
CA TRP A 198 -23.73 -13.50 -5.88
C TRP A 198 -23.79 -14.88 -5.23
N ASN A 199 -22.69 -15.64 -5.29
CA ASN A 199 -22.63 -16.98 -4.69
C ASN A 199 -22.79 -16.97 -3.15
N GLN A 200 -22.60 -15.82 -2.49
CA GLN A 200 -22.78 -15.75 -1.03
C GLN A 200 -24.25 -15.65 -0.60
N ASN A 201 -25.17 -15.23 -1.48
CA ASN A 201 -26.62 -15.13 -1.24
C ASN A 201 -27.02 -14.63 0.17
N ARG A 202 -26.32 -13.60 0.66
CA ARG A 202 -26.52 -13.01 2.00
C ARG A 202 -27.03 -11.59 1.85
N LYS A 203 -27.98 -11.19 2.71
CA LYS A 203 -28.39 -9.78 2.83
C LYS A 203 -27.17 -8.89 3.06
N PRO A 204 -27.15 -7.63 2.56
CA PRO A 204 -25.97 -6.74 2.64
C PRO A 204 -25.37 -6.59 4.05
N VAL A 205 -26.23 -6.44 5.06
CA VAL A 205 -25.81 -6.32 6.47
C VAL A 205 -25.15 -7.61 6.98
N ALA A 206 -25.75 -8.77 6.66
CA ALA A 206 -25.21 -10.06 7.05
C ALA A 206 -23.88 -10.37 6.33
N PHE A 207 -23.75 -9.92 5.08
CA PHE A 207 -22.52 -10.02 4.31
C PHE A 207 -21.38 -9.20 4.92
N LEU A 208 -21.62 -7.92 5.23
CA LEU A 208 -20.61 -7.05 5.87
C LEU A 208 -20.18 -7.59 7.24
N ASN A 209 -21.13 -7.97 8.09
CA ASN A 209 -20.82 -8.55 9.40
C ASN A 209 -20.02 -9.85 9.30
N HIS A 210 -20.33 -10.69 8.30
CA HIS A 210 -19.55 -11.90 8.04
C HIS A 210 -18.10 -11.55 7.63
N LYS A 211 -17.92 -10.55 6.77
CA LYS A 211 -16.59 -10.07 6.34
C LYS A 211 -15.80 -9.44 7.49
N PHE A 212 -16.43 -8.63 8.34
CA PHE A 212 -15.77 -8.05 9.51
C PHE A 212 -15.25 -9.12 10.47
N LYS A 213 -16.11 -10.07 10.88
CA LYS A 213 -15.73 -11.17 11.78
C LYS A 213 -14.57 -11.99 11.20
N ARG A 214 -14.66 -12.31 9.90
CA ARG A 214 -13.61 -13.04 9.21
C ARG A 214 -12.29 -12.26 9.15
N GLY A 215 -12.32 -10.99 8.77
CA GLY A 215 -11.11 -10.15 8.67
C GLY A 215 -10.42 -9.99 10.02
N ILE A 216 -11.20 -9.76 11.08
CA ILE A 216 -10.70 -9.66 12.46
C ILE A 216 -10.03 -10.97 12.89
N PHE A 217 -10.67 -12.12 12.63
CA PHE A 217 -10.10 -13.43 12.97
C PHE A 217 -8.81 -13.73 12.20
N GLN A 218 -8.76 -13.39 10.92
CA GLN A 218 -7.57 -13.63 10.10
C GLN A 218 -6.41 -12.71 10.48
N LEU A 219 -6.69 -11.46 10.87
CA LEU A 219 -5.71 -10.54 11.43
C LEU A 219 -5.18 -11.05 12.77
N SER A 220 -6.05 -11.42 13.71
CA SER A 220 -5.62 -11.90 15.03
C SER A 220 -4.72 -13.14 14.90
N LEU A 221 -5.06 -14.06 13.99
CA LEU A 221 -4.22 -15.22 13.69
C LEU A 221 -2.80 -14.84 13.24
N LEU A 222 -2.62 -13.77 12.45
CA LEU A 222 -1.29 -13.30 12.03
C LEU A 222 -0.52 -12.59 13.14
N LEU A 223 -1.19 -12.04 14.14
CA LEU A 223 -0.54 -11.34 15.25
C LEU A 223 -0.15 -12.29 16.39
N LEU A 224 -0.83 -13.44 16.53
CA LEU A 224 -0.54 -14.45 17.57
C LEU A 224 0.94 -14.85 17.68
N PRO A 225 1.69 -15.09 16.59
CA PRO A 225 3.10 -15.46 16.67
C PRO A 225 4.00 -14.42 17.35
N ILE A 226 3.61 -13.15 17.36
CA ILE A 226 4.35 -12.08 18.07
C ILE A 226 3.74 -11.85 19.47
N LEU A 227 2.41 -11.90 19.58
CA LEU A 227 1.70 -11.68 20.84
C LEU A 227 2.06 -12.70 21.91
N ILE A 228 2.13 -14.00 21.56
CA ILE A 228 2.38 -15.06 22.54
C ILE A 228 3.76 -14.90 23.20
N PRO A 229 4.88 -14.75 22.45
CA PRO A 229 6.18 -14.48 23.05
C PRO A 229 6.25 -13.16 23.81
N LEU A 230 5.58 -12.10 23.32
CA LEU A 230 5.59 -10.80 23.99
C LEU A 230 4.90 -10.87 25.37
N VAL A 231 3.76 -11.54 25.47
CA VAL A 231 3.06 -11.75 26.75
C VAL A 231 3.88 -12.61 27.71
N ALA A 232 4.56 -13.65 27.19
CA ALA A 232 5.38 -14.55 28.00
C ALA A 232 6.65 -13.89 28.56
N LEU A 233 7.33 -13.08 27.75
CA LEU A 233 8.60 -12.43 28.13
C LEU A 233 8.39 -11.09 28.84
N PHE A 234 7.32 -10.35 28.50
CA PHE A 234 7.10 -8.98 28.96
C PHE A 234 5.65 -8.76 29.41
N PRO A 235 5.23 -9.35 30.54
CA PRO A 235 3.85 -9.24 31.04
C PRO A 235 3.44 -7.81 31.42
N HIS A 236 4.42 -6.94 31.73
CA HIS A 236 4.13 -5.53 32.08
C HIS A 236 3.65 -4.71 30.87
N ASP A 237 3.99 -5.10 29.64
CA ASP A 237 3.72 -4.33 28.42
C ASP A 237 2.54 -4.86 27.61
N ILE A 238 1.76 -5.77 28.20
CA ILE A 238 0.53 -6.33 27.61
C ILE A 238 -0.45 -5.21 27.22
N SER A 239 -0.54 -4.15 28.02
CA SER A 239 -1.41 -3.00 27.73
C SER A 239 -1.09 -2.36 26.37
N LYS A 240 0.20 -2.18 26.05
CA LYS A 240 0.66 -1.63 24.78
C LYS A 240 0.34 -2.57 23.61
N ALA A 241 0.53 -3.86 23.80
CA ALA A 241 0.20 -4.86 22.78
C ALA A 241 -1.31 -4.94 22.49
N LEU A 242 -2.15 -4.83 23.53
CA LEU A 242 -3.60 -4.76 23.39
C LEU A 242 -4.05 -3.50 22.65
N ILE A 243 -3.40 -2.35 22.88
CA ILE A 243 -3.67 -1.13 22.11
C ILE A 243 -3.40 -1.38 20.64
N VAL A 244 -2.20 -1.86 20.27
CA VAL A 244 -1.84 -2.12 18.85
C VAL A 244 -2.76 -3.14 18.21
N TRP A 245 -3.17 -4.18 18.96
CA TRP A 245 -4.15 -5.15 18.49
C TRP A 245 -5.52 -4.50 18.25
N GLY A 246 -5.98 -3.66 19.18
CA GLY A 246 -7.20 -2.86 19.05
C GLY A 246 -7.16 -1.93 17.83
N LEU A 247 -6.00 -1.34 17.52
CA LEU A 247 -5.81 -0.56 16.28
C LEU A 247 -6.01 -1.42 15.02
N GLY A 248 -5.70 -2.71 15.07
CA GLY A 248 -6.03 -3.61 13.97
C GLY A 248 -7.54 -3.89 13.89
N LEU A 249 -8.20 -4.05 15.04
CA LEU A 249 -9.63 -4.40 15.13
C LEU A 249 -10.57 -3.35 14.55
N PHE A 250 -10.29 -2.05 14.66
CA PHE A 250 -11.13 -1.02 14.03
C PHE A 250 -10.74 -0.72 12.58
N LEU A 251 -9.47 -0.86 12.25
CA LEU A 251 -8.94 -0.54 10.92
C LEU A 251 -9.48 -1.52 9.86
N ILE A 252 -9.57 -2.83 10.18
CA ILE A 252 -10.11 -3.83 9.25
C ILE A 252 -11.58 -3.55 8.87
N PRO A 253 -12.53 -3.37 9.80
CA PRO A 253 -13.90 -2.97 9.49
C PRO A 253 -13.99 -1.65 8.71
N PHE A 254 -13.14 -0.69 9.02
CA PHE A 254 -13.07 0.57 8.28
C PHE A 254 -12.73 0.35 6.80
N VAL A 255 -11.65 -0.38 6.50
CA VAL A 255 -11.23 -0.59 5.11
C VAL A 255 -12.23 -1.48 4.35
N ILE A 256 -12.84 -2.47 5.02
CA ILE A 256 -13.93 -3.25 4.42
C ILE A 256 -15.13 -2.34 4.09
N SER A 257 -15.53 -1.45 4.99
CA SER A 257 -16.63 -0.51 4.73
C SER A 257 -16.30 0.43 3.57
N LEU A 258 -15.07 0.96 3.53
CA LEU A 258 -14.56 1.80 2.46
C LEU A 258 -14.61 1.08 1.11
N LYS A 259 -14.14 -0.18 1.04
CA LYS A 259 -14.15 -1.02 -0.16
C LYS A 259 -15.57 -1.12 -0.74
N TYR A 260 -16.57 -1.42 0.09
CA TYR A 260 -17.95 -1.63 -0.38
C TYR A 260 -18.72 -0.32 -0.57
N ALA A 261 -18.30 0.78 0.05
CA ALA A 261 -18.87 2.11 -0.18
C ALA A 261 -18.51 2.72 -1.54
N VAL A 262 -17.50 2.18 -2.24
CA VAL A 262 -17.06 2.62 -3.57
C VAL A 262 -17.34 1.56 -4.66
N PHE A 263 -17.71 0.35 -4.26
CA PHE A 263 -18.06 -0.74 -5.18
C PHE A 263 -19.13 -0.30 -6.21
N PRO A 264 -18.99 -0.64 -7.51
CA PRO A 264 -18.03 -1.58 -8.13
C PRO A 264 -16.70 -0.96 -8.58
N ARG A 265 -16.42 0.30 -8.23
CA ARG A 265 -15.16 0.96 -8.59
C ARG A 265 -14.03 0.56 -7.64
N LYS A 266 -12.78 0.69 -8.09
CA LYS A 266 -11.60 0.52 -7.23
C LYS A 266 -11.53 1.70 -6.27
N VAL A 267 -10.96 1.45 -5.09
CA VAL A 267 -10.62 2.52 -4.14
C VAL A 267 -9.70 3.50 -4.89
N ASN A 268 -10.16 4.74 -5.06
CA ASN A 268 -9.40 5.77 -5.75
C ASN A 268 -8.45 6.46 -4.77
N VAL A 269 -7.67 7.42 -5.30
CA VAL A 269 -6.71 8.19 -4.50
C VAL A 269 -7.40 8.96 -3.37
N ALA A 270 -8.63 9.44 -3.57
CA ALA A 270 -9.41 10.17 -2.55
C ALA A 270 -9.65 9.33 -1.30
N GLU A 271 -10.12 8.10 -1.47
CA GLU A 271 -10.33 7.18 -0.35
C GLU A 271 -9.00 6.73 0.27
N GLY A 272 -7.93 6.64 -0.53
CA GLY A 272 -6.57 6.45 -0.03
C GLY A 272 -6.09 7.59 0.87
N VAL A 273 -6.39 8.86 0.53
CA VAL A 273 -6.09 10.02 1.38
C VAL A 273 -6.87 9.94 2.69
N ILE A 274 -8.15 9.56 2.64
CA ILE A 274 -8.96 9.40 3.86
C ILE A 274 -8.40 8.30 4.75
N LEU A 275 -7.95 7.17 4.17
CA LEU A 275 -7.24 6.13 4.92
C LEU A 275 -5.94 6.67 5.54
N GLY A 276 -5.16 7.46 4.81
CA GLY A 276 -3.95 8.11 5.32
C GLY A 276 -4.23 9.07 6.50
N LEU A 277 -5.25 9.92 6.37
CA LEU A 277 -5.69 10.82 7.44
C LEU A 277 -6.16 10.05 8.68
N CYS A 278 -6.86 8.93 8.47
CA CYS A 278 -7.26 8.04 9.55
C CYS A 278 -6.06 7.36 10.23
N LEU A 279 -4.98 7.07 9.51
CA LEU A 279 -3.74 6.55 10.11
C LEU A 279 -2.99 7.62 10.90
N MET A 280 -3.00 8.88 10.43
CA MET A 280 -2.41 10.01 11.15
C MET A 280 -3.17 10.35 12.43
N PHE A 281 -4.51 10.29 12.38
CA PHE A 281 -5.38 10.52 13.52
C PHE A 281 -6.31 9.33 13.70
N TYR A 282 -5.84 8.32 14.42
CA TYR A 282 -6.55 7.04 14.58
C TYR A 282 -7.99 7.15 15.13
N PRO A 283 -8.30 8.03 16.12
CA PRO A 283 -9.67 8.17 16.62
C PRO A 283 -10.69 8.57 15.55
N LEU A 284 -10.24 9.19 14.46
CA LEU A 284 -11.08 9.58 13.31
C LEU A 284 -11.76 8.35 12.66
N VAL A 285 -11.11 7.19 12.71
CA VAL A 285 -11.66 5.92 12.18
C VAL A 285 -13.04 5.63 12.77
N LEU A 286 -13.22 5.83 14.08
CA LEU A 286 -14.47 5.53 14.78
C LEU A 286 -15.64 6.40 14.29
N PHE A 287 -15.36 7.66 13.94
CA PHE A 287 -16.37 8.59 13.45
C PHE A 287 -16.73 8.36 11.98
N ILE A 288 -15.78 7.93 11.15
CA ILE A 288 -16.02 7.71 9.72
C ILE A 288 -16.64 6.34 9.42
N ILE A 289 -16.37 5.31 10.23
CA ILE A 289 -16.92 3.96 10.02
C ILE A 289 -18.45 3.97 9.77
N PRO A 290 -19.29 4.62 10.61
CA PRO A 290 -20.73 4.64 10.40
C PRO A 290 -21.13 5.19 9.02
N TYR A 291 -20.50 6.29 8.58
CA TYR A 291 -20.78 6.90 7.29
C TYR A 291 -20.51 5.92 6.13
N TYR A 292 -19.33 5.30 6.09
CA TYR A 292 -19.01 4.34 5.02
C TYR A 292 -19.80 3.04 5.15
N TYR A 293 -20.15 2.62 6.36
CA TYR A 293 -20.96 1.43 6.58
C TYR A 293 -22.36 1.57 5.96
N PHE A 294 -23.05 2.69 6.18
CA PHE A 294 -24.36 2.92 5.57
C PHE A 294 -24.28 3.03 4.04
N LYS A 295 -23.25 3.71 3.52
CA LYS A 295 -23.00 3.80 2.08
C LYS A 295 -22.69 2.44 1.45
N ALA A 296 -21.92 1.60 2.13
CA ALA A 296 -21.63 0.23 1.70
C ALA A 296 -22.91 -0.63 1.60
N ILE A 297 -23.82 -0.50 2.57
CA ILE A 297 -25.12 -1.21 2.52
C ILE A 297 -25.93 -0.77 1.30
N GLN A 298 -25.99 0.53 1.02
CA GLN A 298 -26.75 1.07 -0.12
C GLN A 298 -26.22 0.52 -1.44
N ASN A 299 -24.90 0.57 -1.66
CA ASN A 299 -24.30 0.07 -2.90
C ASN A 299 -24.46 -1.46 -3.04
N LEU A 300 -24.33 -2.22 -1.95
CA LEU A 300 -24.52 -3.67 -2.01
C LEU A 300 -25.95 -4.07 -2.38
N LYS A 301 -26.97 -3.28 -1.98
CA LYS A 301 -28.37 -3.50 -2.41
C LYS A 301 -28.58 -3.30 -3.91
N THR A 302 -27.72 -2.55 -4.59
CA THR A 302 -27.86 -2.34 -6.05
C THR A 302 -27.29 -3.49 -6.88
N VAL A 303 -26.53 -4.38 -6.25
CA VAL A 303 -25.75 -5.45 -6.93
C VAL A 303 -26.30 -6.85 -6.60
N GLN A 304 -27.00 -7.00 -5.48
CA GLN A 304 -27.68 -8.22 -5.02
C GLN A 304 -29.17 -8.15 -5.35
#